data_AF-A0A087RQV9-F1
#
_entry.id   AF-A0A087RQV9-F1
#
_cell.length_a   1.000
_cell.length_b   1.000
_cell.length_c   1.000
_cell.angle_alpha   90.00
_cell.angle_beta   90.00
_cell.angle_gamma   90.00
#
_symmetry.space_group_name_H-M   'P 1'
#
loop_
_entity.id
_entity.type
_entity.pdbx_description
1 polymer ?
#
loop_
_entity_poly.entity_id
_entity_poly.type
_entity_poly.pdbx_seq_one_letter_code
_entity_poly.pdbx_strand_id
1 'polypeptide(L)'
;MELSDNTSKGKVIASGIIPFAFVIIMMAYIFGPGADLLDLGIPLPEITIEKVDFLESEIQATVRNTGPMSVEVVMADVNDRIHPAAIEPDGHLERYETALVRIPFEWNEAEPYIIGITVDDGTRFEKEVEAAAPALQPTLDLAIFFAIIGTYVGIIPVMIGLLWLPFIKKISKSKYHFFLALTAGLLLFLAIDSIEEAIEVSDESLAGSFNGMLLVATAVVLSFLGLYYSGEKLVQRASSSKLAKPVAIALMISIGIGLHNFGEGLAIGAAVGMGSIAFSTFLIVGFALHNTTEGIAIAAPMSKGKLMIGKLAAMGMIAGAPAIFGAWVGGFVYSPFTSVIFLSIGAGAIFQVIIVLMKWLREEGDRNLSSASVASGFAVGMLVMYLTSILV
;
A
#
# COMPACT_ATOMS: atom_id res chain seq x y z
N MET A 1 -40.49 -34.06 -17.04
CA MET A 1 -40.44 -33.16 -18.21
C MET A 1 -39.02 -32.60 -18.24
N GLU A 2 -38.12 -33.35 -18.88
CA GLU A 2 -36.73 -32.91 -19.10
C GLU A 2 -36.77 -31.77 -20.12
N LEU A 3 -36.32 -30.58 -19.72
CA LEU A 3 -36.05 -29.51 -20.66
C LEU A 3 -34.83 -29.94 -21.47
N SER A 4 -35.05 -30.36 -22.71
CA SER A 4 -33.98 -30.58 -23.68
C SER A 4 -33.34 -29.22 -23.99
N ASP A 5 -32.31 -28.86 -23.26
CA ASP A 5 -31.60 -27.60 -23.45
C ASP A 5 -30.65 -27.74 -24.65
N ASN A 6 -31.25 -27.79 -25.85
CA ASN A 6 -30.53 -27.73 -27.11
C ASN A 6 -30.33 -26.27 -27.50
N THR A 7 -29.86 -25.45 -26.55
CA THR A 7 -29.45 -24.09 -26.81
C THR A 7 -28.22 -24.15 -27.70
N SER A 8 -28.41 -23.87 -28.99
CA SER A 8 -27.31 -23.73 -29.96
C SER A 8 -26.21 -22.87 -29.33
N LYS A 9 -24.97 -23.37 -29.32
CA LYS A 9 -23.79 -22.60 -28.83
C LYS A 9 -23.76 -21.18 -29.42
N GLY A 10 -24.25 -21.02 -30.66
CA GLY A 10 -24.40 -19.72 -31.30
C GLY A 10 -25.42 -18.80 -30.63
N LYS A 11 -26.56 -19.31 -30.15
CA LYS A 11 -27.54 -18.53 -29.37
C LYS A 11 -26.97 -18.08 -28.02
N VAL A 12 -26.20 -18.94 -27.36
CA VAL A 12 -25.55 -18.63 -26.06
C VAL A 12 -24.43 -17.60 -26.22
N ILE A 13 -23.60 -17.75 -27.26
CA ILE A 13 -22.56 -16.77 -27.59
C ILE A 13 -23.20 -15.44 -28.01
N ALA A 14 -24.23 -15.47 -28.85
CA ALA A 14 -24.96 -14.26 -29.26
C ALA A 14 -25.61 -13.56 -28.07
N SER A 15 -26.27 -14.29 -27.15
CA SER A 15 -26.86 -13.69 -25.96
C SER A 15 -25.80 -13.08 -25.01
N GLY A 16 -24.56 -13.57 -25.06
CA GLY A 16 -23.43 -12.97 -24.35
C GLY A 16 -22.88 -11.71 -25.03
N ILE A 17 -22.81 -11.67 -26.37
CA ILE A 17 -22.22 -10.56 -27.14
C ILE A 17 -23.19 -9.40 -27.35
N ILE A 18 -24.48 -9.70 -27.57
CA ILE A 18 -25.51 -8.70 -27.90
C ILE A 18 -25.56 -7.55 -26.87
N PRO A 19 -25.58 -7.79 -25.54
CA PRO A 19 -25.55 -6.71 -24.57
C PRO A 19 -24.33 -5.79 -24.69
N PHE A 20 -23.13 -6.33 -24.93
CA PHE A 20 -21.93 -5.51 -25.14
C PHE A 20 -22.01 -4.69 -26.43
N ALA A 21 -22.56 -5.26 -27.50
CA ALA A 21 -22.79 -4.51 -28.73
C ALA A 21 -23.74 -3.32 -28.50
N PHE A 22 -24.81 -3.52 -27.73
CA PHE A 22 -25.71 -2.42 -27.35
C PHE A 22 -25.03 -1.39 -26.45
N VAL A 23 -24.15 -1.79 -25.53
CA VAL A 23 -23.35 -0.85 -24.74
C VAL A 23 -22.43 -0.02 -25.65
N ILE A 24 -21.74 -0.66 -26.60
CA ILE A 24 -20.88 0.05 -27.56
C ILE A 24 -21.69 1.03 -28.40
N ILE A 25 -22.86 0.62 -28.91
CA ILE A 25 -23.76 1.50 -29.68
C ILE A 25 -24.25 2.67 -28.82
N MET A 26 -24.65 2.41 -27.57
CA MET A 26 -25.08 3.44 -26.63
C MET A 26 -23.95 4.44 -26.34
N MET A 27 -22.72 3.96 -26.09
CA MET A 27 -21.55 4.81 -25.89
C MET A 27 -21.23 5.62 -27.14
N ALA A 28 -21.25 5.01 -28.33
CA ALA A 28 -21.02 5.72 -29.59
C ALA A 28 -22.09 6.80 -29.86
N TYR A 29 -23.33 6.57 -29.44
CA TYR A 29 -24.40 7.57 -29.51
C TYR A 29 -24.13 8.72 -28.52
N ILE A 30 -23.91 8.41 -27.23
CA ILE A 30 -23.71 9.40 -26.16
C ILE A 30 -22.49 10.29 -26.44
N PHE A 31 -21.37 9.73 -26.87
CA PHE A 31 -20.13 10.48 -27.18
C PHE A 31 -20.07 11.00 -28.62
N GLY A 32 -21.09 10.75 -29.43
CA GLY A 32 -21.17 11.20 -30.82
C GLY A 32 -22.40 12.08 -31.03
N PRO A 33 -23.45 11.61 -31.73
CA PRO A 33 -24.65 12.41 -32.02
C PRO A 33 -25.41 12.95 -30.79
N GLY A 34 -25.25 12.30 -29.64
CA GLY A 34 -25.88 12.70 -28.37
C GLY A 34 -24.97 13.54 -27.47
N ALA A 35 -23.77 13.96 -27.92
CA ALA A 35 -22.81 14.67 -27.09
C ALA A 35 -23.35 16.01 -26.57
N ASP A 36 -24.23 16.68 -27.32
CA ASP A 36 -24.89 17.94 -26.89
C ASP A 36 -25.75 17.74 -25.63
N LEU A 37 -26.21 16.52 -25.34
CA LEU A 37 -26.93 16.20 -24.10
C LEU A 37 -26.00 16.19 -22.87
N LEU A 38 -24.68 16.16 -23.08
CA LEU A 38 -23.65 16.19 -22.06
C LEU A 38 -23.04 17.59 -21.86
N ASP A 39 -23.44 18.59 -22.65
CA ASP A 39 -22.97 19.97 -22.51
C ASP A 39 -23.64 20.64 -21.29
N LEU A 40 -23.13 20.26 -20.11
CA LEU A 40 -23.64 20.68 -18.81
C LEU A 40 -22.91 21.91 -18.24
N GLY A 41 -22.03 22.53 -19.04
CA GLY A 41 -21.25 23.69 -18.65
C GLY A 41 -19.77 23.56 -19.01
N ILE A 42 -19.01 24.61 -18.68
CA ILE A 42 -17.57 24.66 -18.89
C ILE A 42 -16.91 23.97 -17.68
N PRO A 43 -16.08 22.94 -17.89
CA PRO A 43 -15.35 22.34 -16.79
C PRO A 43 -14.38 23.35 -16.18
N LEU A 44 -14.15 23.26 -14.88
CA LEU A 44 -13.14 24.07 -14.21
C LEU A 44 -11.74 23.50 -14.49
N PRO A 45 -10.69 24.34 -14.52
CA PRO A 45 -9.33 23.83 -14.52
C PRO A 45 -9.07 23.07 -13.22
N GLU A 46 -8.17 22.09 -13.29
CA GLU A 46 -7.71 21.36 -12.11
C GLU A 46 -6.24 21.01 -12.33
N ILE A 47 -5.39 21.46 -11.40
CA ILE A 47 -3.99 21.03 -11.34
C ILE A 47 -3.72 20.45 -9.95
N THR A 48 -2.77 19.54 -9.89
CA THR A 48 -2.30 18.94 -8.64
C THR A 48 -0.81 19.18 -8.49
N ILE A 49 -0.40 19.72 -7.34
CA ILE A 49 1.00 19.85 -6.95
C ILE A 49 1.42 18.51 -6.33
N GLU A 50 1.99 17.62 -7.14
CA GLU A 50 2.28 16.25 -6.72
C GLU A 50 3.43 16.19 -5.71
N LYS A 51 4.46 17.02 -5.92
CA LYS A 51 5.69 17.00 -5.12
C LYS A 51 6.26 18.41 -4.96
N VAL A 52 6.80 18.70 -3.78
CA VAL A 52 7.57 19.91 -3.49
C VAL A 52 8.94 19.50 -2.96
N ASP A 53 10.00 19.83 -3.71
CA ASP A 53 11.39 19.57 -3.35
C ASP A 53 12.08 20.89 -2.95
N PHE A 54 12.78 20.89 -1.83
CA PHE A 54 13.54 22.03 -1.34
C PHE A 54 15.04 21.82 -1.64
N LEU A 55 15.61 22.67 -2.49
CA LEU A 55 17.03 22.70 -2.85
C LEU A 55 17.67 24.01 -2.37
N GLU A 56 18.99 24.07 -2.16
CA GLU A 56 19.67 25.17 -1.45
C GLU A 56 19.08 26.59 -1.66
N SER A 57 18.88 27.04 -2.90
CA SER A 57 18.32 28.37 -3.21
C SER A 57 17.06 28.32 -4.09
N GLU A 58 16.32 27.21 -4.06
CA GLU A 58 15.19 26.97 -4.96
C GLU A 58 14.16 26.00 -4.35
N ILE A 59 12.87 26.31 -4.52
CA ILE A 59 11.77 25.38 -4.30
C ILE A 59 11.29 24.87 -5.66
N GLN A 60 11.19 23.55 -5.81
CA GLN A 60 10.72 22.89 -7.02
C GLN A 60 9.36 22.24 -6.78
N ALA A 61 8.34 22.66 -7.51
CA ALA A 61 7.01 22.07 -7.48
C ALA A 61 6.76 21.27 -8.77
N THR A 62 6.46 19.98 -8.64
CA THR A 62 5.99 19.15 -9.76
C THR A 62 4.48 19.30 -9.86
N VAL A 63 4.01 19.87 -10.97
CA VAL A 63 2.59 20.17 -11.22
C VAL A 63 2.08 19.28 -12.33
N ARG A 64 0.88 18.68 -12.15
CA ARG A 64 0.18 17.92 -13.18
C ARG A 64 -1.17 18.58 -13.50
N ASN A 65 -1.51 18.70 -14.78
CA ASN A 65 -2.88 19.01 -15.18
C ASN A 65 -3.76 17.76 -15.02
N THR A 66 -4.70 17.81 -14.10
CA THR A 66 -5.61 16.70 -13.77
C THR A 66 -7.04 16.98 -14.21
N GLY A 67 -7.28 18.22 -14.63
CA GLY A 67 -8.53 18.69 -15.20
C GLY A 67 -8.80 18.14 -16.60
N PRO A 68 -10.03 18.34 -17.11
CA PRO A 68 -10.43 17.85 -18.42
C PRO A 68 -9.98 18.75 -19.58
N MET A 69 -9.52 19.98 -19.30
CA MET A 69 -9.09 20.97 -20.28
C MET A 69 -7.59 21.27 -20.14
N SER A 70 -6.95 21.74 -21.20
CA SER A 70 -5.59 22.26 -21.12
C SER A 70 -5.56 23.57 -20.32
N VAL A 71 -4.42 23.81 -19.67
CA VAL A 71 -4.19 25.00 -18.82
C VAL A 71 -2.79 25.54 -19.09
N GLU A 72 -2.58 26.83 -18.85
CA GLU A 72 -1.25 27.43 -18.86
C GLU A 72 -0.89 27.92 -17.44
N VAL A 73 0.23 27.45 -16.89
CA VAL A 73 0.76 27.94 -15.62
C VAL A 73 1.42 29.30 -15.85
N VAL A 74 0.90 30.34 -15.19
CA VAL A 74 1.33 31.73 -15.41
C VAL A 74 2.08 32.34 -14.24
N MET A 75 1.89 31.80 -13.03
CA MET A 75 2.45 32.38 -11.81
C MET A 75 2.66 31.33 -10.72
N ALA A 76 3.67 31.56 -9.88
CA ALA A 76 3.91 30.81 -8.66
C ALA A 76 4.11 31.77 -7.48
N ASP A 77 3.71 31.34 -6.29
CA ASP A 77 3.88 32.07 -5.04
C ASP A 77 4.32 31.15 -3.90
N VAL A 78 4.97 31.76 -2.90
CA VAL A 78 5.36 31.10 -1.65
C VAL A 78 4.82 31.95 -0.51
N ASN A 79 3.96 31.38 0.32
CA ASN A 79 3.27 32.08 1.41
C ASN A 79 2.56 33.36 0.91
N ASP A 80 1.76 33.22 -0.16
CA ASP A 80 1.01 34.28 -0.84
C ASP A 80 1.86 35.41 -1.45
N ARG A 81 3.19 35.24 -1.50
CA ARG A 81 4.09 36.18 -2.16
C ARG A 81 4.48 35.66 -3.52
N ILE A 82 4.19 36.44 -4.56
CA ILE A 82 4.53 36.09 -5.94
C ILE A 82 6.05 36.12 -6.13
N HIS A 83 6.57 35.06 -6.76
CA HIS A 83 7.98 34.93 -7.11
C HIS A 83 8.12 34.67 -8.62
N PRO A 84 9.20 35.15 -9.26
CA PRO A 84 9.52 34.71 -10.62
C PRO A 84 9.79 33.20 -10.60
N ALA A 85 9.20 32.44 -11.51
CA ALA A 85 9.41 31.01 -11.62
C ALA A 85 9.74 30.60 -13.06
N ALA A 86 10.63 29.63 -13.22
CA ALA A 86 10.85 28.96 -14.50
C ALA A 86 9.99 27.71 -14.56
N ILE A 87 9.36 27.44 -15.71
CA ILE A 87 8.49 26.29 -15.91
C ILE A 87 9.09 25.43 -17.02
N GLU A 88 9.36 24.16 -16.73
CA GLU A 88 10.00 23.22 -17.64
C GLU A 88 9.06 22.01 -17.91
N PRO A 89 8.89 21.55 -19.17
CA PRO A 89 9.51 22.07 -20.39
C PRO A 89 8.89 23.40 -20.87
N ASP A 90 7.60 23.62 -20.61
CA ASP A 90 6.90 24.88 -20.83
C ASP A 90 5.66 24.98 -19.92
N GLY A 91 4.99 26.15 -19.92
CA GLY A 91 3.86 26.43 -19.05
C GLY A 91 2.52 25.80 -19.48
N HIS A 92 2.41 25.32 -20.72
CA HIS A 92 1.18 24.71 -21.22
C HIS A 92 1.14 23.23 -20.84
N LEU A 93 0.03 22.82 -20.24
CA LEU A 93 -0.17 21.45 -19.82
C LEU A 93 -1.44 20.90 -20.47
N GLU A 94 -1.29 19.94 -21.38
CA GLU A 94 -2.40 19.09 -21.77
C GLU A 94 -2.81 18.18 -20.62
N ARG A 95 -3.98 17.56 -20.74
CA ARG A 95 -4.49 16.69 -19.69
C ARG A 95 -3.50 15.56 -19.37
N TYR A 96 -3.17 15.43 -18.08
CA TYR A 96 -2.19 14.54 -17.47
C TYR A 96 -0.71 14.83 -17.76
N GLU A 97 -0.40 15.90 -18.49
CA GLU A 97 0.98 16.36 -18.61
C GLU A 97 1.48 16.98 -17.31
N THR A 98 2.80 16.95 -17.13
CA THR A 98 3.50 17.48 -15.96
C THR A 98 4.49 18.55 -16.35
N ALA A 99 4.59 19.59 -15.53
CA ALA A 99 5.66 20.56 -15.58
C ALA A 99 6.36 20.68 -14.22
N LEU A 100 7.63 21.06 -14.26
CA LEU A 100 8.43 21.43 -13.10
C LEU A 100 8.42 22.96 -12.97
N VAL A 101 7.88 23.46 -11.87
CA VAL A 101 7.88 24.89 -11.54
C VAL A 101 9.02 25.16 -10.55
N ARG A 102 10.00 25.93 -11.00
CA ARG A 102 11.26 26.22 -10.30
C ARG A 102 11.22 27.64 -9.74
N ILE A 103 11.12 27.77 -8.42
CA ILE A 103 10.92 29.04 -7.72
C ILE A 103 12.21 29.40 -6.97
N PRO A 104 12.99 30.41 -7.40
CA PRO A 104 14.16 30.88 -6.66
C PRO A 104 13.72 31.46 -5.31
N PHE A 105 14.04 30.76 -4.23
CA PHE A 105 13.58 31.06 -2.89
C PHE A 105 14.55 30.48 -1.86
N GLU A 106 14.94 31.29 -0.88
CA GLU A 106 15.75 30.87 0.27
C GLU A 106 14.80 30.40 1.38
N TRP A 107 14.89 29.13 1.75
CA TRP A 107 14.01 28.50 2.75
C TRP A 107 14.80 28.03 3.96
N ASN A 108 14.10 27.79 5.07
CA ASN A 108 14.66 27.26 6.30
C ASN A 108 14.13 25.85 6.56
N GLU A 109 15.01 24.98 7.05
CA GLU A 109 14.63 23.63 7.46
C GLU A 109 13.61 23.67 8.61
N ALA A 110 12.63 22.76 8.56
CA ALA A 110 11.53 22.62 9.51
C ALA A 110 10.60 23.85 9.63
N GLU A 111 10.61 24.75 8.63
CA GLU A 111 9.62 25.82 8.51
C GLU A 111 8.45 25.38 7.60
N PRO A 112 7.19 25.72 7.93
CA PRO A 112 6.05 25.44 7.06
C PRO A 112 6.01 26.42 5.88
N TYR A 113 5.61 25.91 4.72
CA TYR A 113 5.42 26.72 3.50
C TYR A 113 4.13 26.35 2.77
N ILE A 114 3.47 27.35 2.20
CA ILE A 114 2.36 27.17 1.25
C ILE A 114 2.89 27.53 -0.13
N ILE A 115 2.89 26.56 -1.04
CA ILE A 115 3.31 26.74 -2.43
C ILE A 115 2.06 26.91 -3.28
N GLY A 116 1.90 28.08 -3.91
CA GLY A 116 0.78 28.40 -4.77
C GLY A 116 1.16 28.40 -6.25
N ILE A 117 0.27 27.87 -7.09
CA ILE A 117 0.38 27.88 -8.55
C ILE A 117 -0.91 28.47 -9.12
N THR A 118 -0.80 29.46 -10.00
CA THR A 118 -1.94 30.10 -10.66
C THR A 118 -1.89 29.83 -12.16
N VAL A 119 -3.04 29.46 -12.72
CA VAL A 119 -3.22 29.22 -14.17
C VAL A 119 -3.78 30.44 -14.88
N ASP A 120 -3.85 30.39 -16.21
CA ASP A 120 -4.20 31.49 -17.13
C ASP A 120 -5.58 32.13 -16.88
N ASP A 121 -6.54 31.37 -16.34
CA ASP A 121 -7.85 31.90 -15.96
C ASP A 121 -7.89 32.60 -14.59
N GLY A 122 -6.75 32.62 -13.89
CA GLY A 122 -6.59 33.22 -12.56
C GLY A 122 -6.93 32.29 -11.39
N THR A 123 -7.31 31.04 -11.64
CA THR A 123 -7.54 30.04 -10.58
C THR A 123 -6.21 29.67 -9.92
N ARG A 124 -6.17 29.73 -8.58
CA ARG A 124 -5.01 29.39 -7.77
C ARG A 124 -5.22 28.05 -7.06
N PHE A 125 -4.19 27.23 -7.10
CA PHE A 125 -4.08 25.94 -6.41
C PHE A 125 -2.90 26.01 -5.47
N GLU A 126 -3.01 25.39 -4.30
CA GLU A 126 -1.96 25.46 -3.29
C GLU A 126 -1.68 24.10 -2.67
N LYS A 127 -0.47 23.94 -2.15
CA LYS A 127 -0.07 22.80 -1.33
C LYS A 127 0.72 23.29 -0.13
N GLU A 128 0.27 22.89 1.04
CA GLU A 128 0.97 23.10 2.30
C GLU A 128 2.06 22.04 2.46
N VAL A 129 3.23 22.47 2.91
CA VAL A 129 4.30 21.63 3.42
C VAL A 129 4.47 21.99 4.88
N GLU A 130 4.14 21.06 5.77
CA GLU A 130 4.16 21.30 7.23
C GLU A 130 5.57 21.59 7.76
N ALA A 131 6.59 20.95 7.16
CA ALA A 131 7.99 21.12 7.54
C ALA A 131 8.88 20.93 6.31
N ALA A 132 9.51 22.01 5.83
CA ALA A 132 10.47 21.91 4.73
C ALA A 132 11.70 21.09 5.13
N ALA A 133 12.14 20.22 4.23
CA ALA A 133 13.36 19.46 4.38
C ALA A 133 14.11 19.34 3.06
N PRO A 134 15.45 19.21 3.10
CA PRO A 134 16.25 19.06 1.89
C PRO A 134 15.78 17.87 1.04
N ALA A 135 15.63 18.11 -0.26
CA ALA A 135 15.29 17.06 -1.20
C ALA A 135 16.33 15.92 -1.14
N LEU A 136 15.84 14.67 -1.05
CA LEU A 136 16.72 13.52 -0.96
C LEU A 136 17.56 13.35 -2.24
N GLN A 137 18.88 13.30 -2.06
CA GLN A 137 19.80 12.96 -3.15
C GLN A 137 20.12 11.47 -3.10
N PRO A 138 20.02 10.74 -4.23
CA PRO A 138 20.27 9.30 -4.28
C PRO A 138 21.77 8.99 -4.15
N THR A 139 22.26 9.05 -2.91
CA THR A 139 23.65 8.77 -2.54
C THR A 139 23.77 7.35 -1.99
N LEU A 140 25.00 6.80 -2.05
CA LEU A 140 25.28 5.49 -1.46
C LEU A 140 25.05 5.49 0.06
N ASP A 141 25.37 6.59 0.75
CA ASP A 141 25.19 6.71 2.20
C ASP A 141 23.71 6.66 2.59
N LEU A 142 22.85 7.36 1.84
CA LEU A 142 21.40 7.32 2.06
C LEU A 142 20.81 5.94 1.71
N ALA A 143 21.32 5.28 0.65
CA ALA A 143 20.90 3.92 0.33
C ALA A 143 21.27 2.93 1.44
N ILE A 144 22.47 3.06 2.03
CA ILE A 144 22.90 2.27 3.18
C ILE A 144 22.03 2.57 4.40
N PHE A 145 21.73 3.84 4.66
CA PHE A 145 20.84 4.25 5.75
C PHE A 145 19.47 3.57 5.65
N PHE A 146 18.82 3.64 4.49
CA PHE A 146 17.54 2.95 4.27
C PHE A 146 17.63 1.43 4.40
N ALA A 147 18.75 0.83 3.97
CA ALA A 147 18.96 -0.61 4.16
C ALA A 147 19.12 -0.98 5.64
N ILE A 148 19.78 -0.15 6.43
CA ILE A 148 19.89 -0.32 7.88
C ILE A 148 18.52 -0.22 8.53
N ILE A 149 17.74 0.82 8.22
CA ILE A 149 16.38 0.99 8.75
C ILE A 149 15.48 -0.19 8.37
N GLY A 150 15.44 -0.58 7.09
CA GLY A 150 14.67 -1.75 6.65
C GLY A 150 15.13 -3.06 7.30
N THR A 151 16.40 -3.17 7.68
CA THR A 151 16.89 -4.31 8.47
C THR A 151 16.36 -4.28 9.91
N TYR A 152 16.33 -3.12 10.56
CA TYR A 152 15.80 -2.94 11.93
C TYR A 152 14.29 -3.07 12.02
N VAL A 153 13.56 -2.71 10.97
CA VAL A 153 12.10 -2.74 10.93
C VAL A 153 11.57 -4.08 10.41
N GLY A 154 12.15 -4.61 9.33
CA GLY A 154 11.67 -5.85 8.71
C GLY A 154 12.44 -7.08 9.19
N ILE A 155 13.73 -7.18 8.88
CA ILE A 155 14.49 -8.44 9.06
C ILE A 155 14.63 -8.83 10.53
N ILE A 156 15.16 -7.94 11.37
CA ILE A 156 15.48 -8.26 12.77
C ILE A 156 14.21 -8.64 13.54
N PRO A 157 13.11 -7.87 13.51
CA PRO A 157 11.91 -8.19 14.25
C PRO A 157 11.29 -9.51 13.82
N VAL A 158 11.13 -9.74 12.50
CA VAL A 158 10.60 -11.02 11.99
C VAL A 158 11.45 -12.19 12.49
N MET A 159 12.79 -12.06 12.43
CA MET A 159 13.70 -13.09 12.94
C MET A 159 13.56 -13.32 14.45
N ILE A 160 13.39 -12.25 15.24
CA ILE A 160 13.08 -12.35 16.68
C ILE A 160 11.77 -13.11 16.89
N GLY A 161 10.73 -12.83 16.09
CA GLY A 161 9.47 -13.56 16.11
C GLY A 161 9.64 -15.05 15.85
N LEU A 162 10.51 -15.43 14.90
CA LEU A 162 10.82 -16.83 14.60
C LEU A 162 11.49 -17.56 15.78
N LEU A 163 12.19 -16.86 16.67
CA LEU A 163 12.79 -17.43 17.89
C LEU A 163 11.74 -17.96 18.88
N TRP A 164 10.46 -17.61 18.71
CA TRP A 164 9.36 -18.17 19.51
C TRP A 164 9.00 -19.61 19.12
N LEU A 165 9.57 -20.16 18.04
CA LEU A 165 9.28 -21.51 17.57
C LEU A 165 9.44 -22.61 18.65
N PRO A 166 10.50 -22.66 19.49
CA PRO A 166 10.63 -23.67 20.54
C PRO A 166 9.55 -23.56 21.62
N PHE A 167 9.07 -22.35 21.90
CA PHE A 167 7.97 -22.10 22.83
C PHE A 167 6.65 -22.59 22.23
N ILE A 168 6.35 -22.21 20.99
CA ILE A 168 5.14 -22.63 20.25
C ILE A 168 5.02 -24.15 20.16
N LYS A 169 6.15 -24.87 20.05
CA LYS A 169 6.18 -26.34 20.04
C LYS A 169 5.78 -27.00 21.36
N LYS A 170 5.88 -26.30 22.49
CA LYS A 170 5.70 -26.86 23.84
C LYS A 170 4.39 -26.47 24.52
N ILE A 171 3.69 -25.45 24.00
CA ILE A 171 2.44 -24.96 24.59
C ILE A 171 1.25 -25.89 24.29
N SER A 172 0.21 -25.79 25.11
CA SER A 172 -1.03 -26.55 24.92
C SER A 172 -1.79 -26.08 23.67
N LYS A 173 -2.66 -26.94 23.12
CA LYS A 173 -3.49 -26.64 21.94
C LYS A 173 -4.27 -25.32 22.08
N SER A 174 -4.87 -25.09 23.25
CA SER A 174 -5.62 -23.86 23.54
C SER A 174 -4.73 -22.61 23.54
N LYS A 175 -3.54 -22.67 24.15
CA LYS A 175 -2.57 -21.56 24.11
C LYS A 175 -2.06 -21.32 22.69
N TYR A 176 -1.76 -22.38 21.94
CA TYR A 176 -1.38 -22.30 20.54
C TYR A 176 -2.45 -21.58 19.72
N HIS A 177 -3.72 -21.96 19.88
CA HIS A 177 -4.83 -21.28 19.20
C HIS A 177 -4.95 -19.80 19.58
N PHE A 178 -4.77 -19.48 20.87
CA PHE A 178 -4.78 -18.10 21.35
C PHE A 178 -3.69 -17.26 20.67
N PHE A 179 -2.44 -17.71 20.63
CA PHE A 179 -1.35 -16.95 20.02
C PHE A 179 -1.50 -16.78 18.50
N LEU A 180 -1.99 -17.81 17.79
CA LEU A 180 -2.29 -17.68 16.36
C LEU A 180 -3.41 -16.68 16.10
N ALA A 181 -4.49 -16.74 16.90
CA ALA A 181 -5.60 -15.81 16.77
C ALA A 181 -5.21 -14.38 17.18
N LEU A 182 -4.34 -14.23 18.17
CA LEU A 182 -3.71 -12.95 18.54
C LEU A 182 -2.94 -12.37 17.37
N THR A 183 -2.13 -13.19 16.69
CA THR A 183 -1.40 -12.75 15.49
C THR A 183 -2.36 -12.33 14.37
N ALA A 184 -3.43 -13.10 14.14
CA ALA A 184 -4.45 -12.73 13.16
C ALA A 184 -5.21 -11.43 13.50
N GLY A 185 -5.43 -11.17 14.80
CA GLY A 185 -6.02 -9.92 15.29
C GLY A 185 -5.09 -8.72 15.09
N LEU A 186 -3.81 -8.85 15.44
CA LEU A 186 -2.79 -7.83 15.17
C LEU A 186 -2.76 -7.50 13.67
N LEU A 187 -2.67 -8.54 12.82
CA LEU A 187 -2.68 -8.39 11.36
C LEU A 187 -3.95 -7.73 10.83
N LEU A 188 -5.13 -7.99 11.40
CA LEU A 188 -6.35 -7.33 10.93
C LEU A 188 -6.30 -5.83 11.19
N PHE A 189 -5.84 -5.40 12.36
CA PHE A 189 -5.66 -3.99 12.66
C PHE A 189 -4.73 -3.34 11.62
N LEU A 190 -3.60 -3.98 11.33
CA LEU A 190 -2.60 -3.49 10.38
C LEU A 190 -3.12 -3.41 8.95
N ALA A 191 -3.96 -4.36 8.54
CA ALA A 191 -4.60 -4.30 7.24
C ALA A 191 -5.56 -3.10 7.10
N ILE A 192 -6.21 -2.71 8.20
CA ILE A 192 -7.07 -1.52 8.25
C ILE A 192 -6.21 -0.25 8.23
N ASP A 193 -5.17 -0.20 9.07
CA ASP A 193 -4.19 0.88 9.14
C ASP A 193 -3.53 1.15 7.77
N SER A 194 -3.09 0.11 7.08
CA SER A 194 -2.52 0.24 5.72
C SER A 194 -3.55 0.72 4.67
N ILE A 195 -4.85 0.46 4.86
CA ILE A 195 -5.90 1.01 3.99
C ILE A 195 -6.13 2.48 4.31
N GLU A 196 -6.17 2.84 5.59
CA GLU A 196 -6.32 4.22 6.06
C GLU A 196 -5.18 5.09 5.53
N GLU A 197 -3.93 4.68 5.71
CA GLU A 197 -2.75 5.35 5.16
C GLU A 197 -2.84 5.50 3.63
N ALA A 198 -3.27 4.46 2.92
CA ALA A 198 -3.42 4.53 1.47
C ALA A 198 -4.53 5.51 1.02
N ILE A 199 -5.56 5.70 1.84
CA ILE A 199 -6.62 6.69 1.60
C ILE A 199 -6.12 8.10 1.92
N GLU A 200 -5.38 8.27 3.02
CA GLU A 200 -4.79 9.55 3.41
C GLU A 200 -3.81 10.06 2.34
N VAL A 201 -2.87 9.23 1.90
CA VAL A 201 -1.95 9.55 0.78
C VAL A 201 -2.73 9.85 -0.51
N SER A 202 -3.85 9.17 -0.74
CA SER A 202 -4.73 9.44 -1.88
C SER A 202 -5.35 10.83 -1.77
N ASP A 203 -5.94 11.16 -0.63
CA ASP A 203 -6.71 12.40 -0.45
C ASP A 203 -5.79 13.63 -0.42
N GLU A 204 -4.57 13.50 0.11
CA GLU A 204 -3.61 14.61 0.22
C GLU A 204 -2.75 14.82 -1.04
N SER A 205 -2.45 13.75 -1.77
CA SER A 205 -1.40 13.78 -2.80
C SER A 205 -1.79 13.20 -4.15
N LEU A 206 -2.97 12.58 -4.27
CA LEU A 206 -3.49 12.07 -5.55
C LEU A 206 -4.59 12.98 -6.07
N ALA A 207 -4.56 13.29 -7.37
CA ALA A 207 -5.62 14.06 -7.97
C ALA A 207 -6.97 13.31 -7.94
N GLY A 208 -8.07 14.04 -7.75
CA GLY A 208 -9.42 13.48 -7.70
C GLY A 208 -9.79 12.69 -8.96
N SER A 209 -9.23 13.06 -10.10
CA SER A 209 -9.38 12.37 -11.39
C SER A 209 -9.01 10.88 -11.35
N PHE A 210 -8.12 10.47 -10.45
CA PHE A 210 -7.67 9.08 -10.32
C PHE A 210 -8.61 8.21 -9.46
N ASN A 211 -9.63 8.79 -8.83
CA ASN A 211 -10.57 8.08 -7.95
C ASN A 211 -9.85 7.22 -6.91
N GLY A 212 -8.98 7.84 -6.10
CA GLY A 212 -8.04 7.12 -5.24
C GLY A 212 -8.69 6.11 -4.28
N MET A 213 -9.87 6.41 -3.71
CA MET A 213 -10.63 5.43 -2.91
C MET A 213 -10.97 4.15 -3.68
N LEU A 214 -11.40 4.26 -4.94
CA LEU A 214 -11.69 3.10 -5.79
C LEU A 214 -10.41 2.39 -6.23
N LEU A 215 -9.31 3.12 -6.41
CA LEU A 215 -8.00 2.56 -6.68
C LEU A 215 -7.53 1.70 -5.49
N VAL A 216 -7.63 2.21 -4.27
CA VAL A 216 -7.30 1.47 -3.02
C VAL A 216 -8.12 0.19 -2.95
N ALA A 217 -9.46 0.29 -3.02
CA ALA A 217 -10.34 -0.86 -2.94
C ALA A 217 -10.01 -1.91 -4.02
N THR A 218 -9.75 -1.47 -5.26
CA THR A 218 -9.40 -2.36 -6.36
C THR A 218 -8.07 -3.06 -6.13
N ALA A 219 -7.03 -2.32 -5.73
CA ALA A 219 -5.69 -2.86 -5.49
C ALA A 219 -5.67 -3.85 -4.32
N VAL A 220 -6.38 -3.55 -3.22
CA VAL A 220 -6.55 -4.46 -2.08
C VAL A 220 -7.19 -5.77 -2.53
N VAL A 221 -8.32 -5.70 -3.26
CA VAL A 221 -9.07 -6.89 -3.70
C VAL A 221 -8.27 -7.72 -4.69
N LEU A 222 -7.63 -7.08 -5.68
CA LEU A 222 -6.84 -7.81 -6.67
C LEU A 222 -5.59 -8.45 -6.07
N SER A 223 -4.90 -7.76 -5.15
CA SER A 223 -3.77 -8.31 -4.39
C SER A 223 -4.21 -9.54 -3.58
N PHE A 224 -5.27 -9.39 -2.78
CA PHE A 224 -5.85 -10.48 -2.00
C PHE A 224 -6.18 -11.69 -2.87
N LEU A 225 -6.94 -11.50 -3.96
CA LEU A 225 -7.37 -12.58 -4.84
C LEU A 225 -6.19 -13.25 -5.55
N GLY A 226 -5.23 -12.48 -6.05
CA GLY A 226 -4.04 -12.97 -6.73
C GLY A 226 -3.17 -13.83 -5.82
N LEU A 227 -2.91 -13.35 -4.60
CA LEU A 227 -2.13 -14.08 -3.60
C LEU A 227 -2.87 -15.30 -3.06
N TYR A 228 -4.17 -15.16 -2.78
CA TYR A 228 -4.99 -16.27 -2.31
C TYR A 228 -5.05 -17.40 -3.34
N TYR A 229 -5.30 -17.08 -4.61
CA TYR A 229 -5.32 -18.05 -5.70
C TYR A 229 -3.96 -18.75 -5.88
N SER A 230 -2.88 -17.97 -5.93
CA SER A 230 -1.52 -18.49 -6.15
C SER A 230 -1.07 -19.37 -4.98
N GLY A 231 -1.39 -18.96 -3.76
CA GLY A 231 -1.04 -19.68 -2.56
C GLY A 231 -1.88 -20.94 -2.34
N GLU A 232 -3.17 -20.95 -2.69
CA GLU A 232 -3.97 -22.19 -2.71
C GLU A 232 -3.38 -23.23 -3.67
N LYS A 233 -2.95 -22.81 -4.88
CA LYS A 233 -2.25 -23.71 -5.80
C LYS A 233 -0.93 -24.23 -5.23
N LEU A 234 -0.16 -23.38 -4.55
CA LEU A 234 1.10 -23.76 -3.91
C LEU A 234 0.87 -24.82 -2.83
N VAL A 235 -0.10 -24.59 -1.93
CA VAL A 235 -0.47 -25.53 -0.87
C VAL A 235 -1.02 -26.82 -1.47
N GLN A 236 -1.88 -26.74 -2.50
CA GLN A 236 -2.46 -27.90 -3.17
C GLN A 236 -1.37 -28.84 -3.71
N ARG A 237 -0.35 -28.30 -4.39
CA ARG A 237 0.79 -29.09 -4.88
C ARG A 237 1.59 -29.77 -3.77
N ALA A 238 1.63 -29.17 -2.59
CA ALA A 238 2.34 -29.71 -1.41
C ALA A 238 1.47 -30.67 -0.57
N SER A 239 0.16 -30.77 -0.84
CA SER A 239 -0.82 -31.53 -0.02
C SER A 239 -0.47 -33.00 0.16
N SER A 240 0.16 -33.61 -0.85
CA SER A 240 0.54 -35.03 -0.83
C SER A 240 1.65 -35.35 0.17
N SER A 241 2.34 -34.34 0.71
CA SER A 241 3.42 -34.51 1.68
C SER A 241 3.14 -33.78 2.99
N LYS A 242 3.04 -34.56 4.08
CA LYS A 242 2.87 -34.05 5.46
C LYS A 242 4.03 -33.13 5.90
N LEU A 243 5.21 -33.26 5.30
CA LEU A 243 6.36 -32.40 5.56
C LEU A 243 6.36 -31.14 4.69
N ALA A 244 5.85 -31.22 3.45
CA ALA A 244 5.86 -30.08 2.53
C ALA A 244 4.71 -29.11 2.77
N LYS A 245 3.53 -29.58 3.19
CA LYS A 245 2.36 -28.73 3.44
C LYS A 245 2.64 -27.58 4.43
N PRO A 246 3.21 -27.81 5.64
CA PRO A 246 3.47 -26.71 6.57
C PRO A 246 4.52 -25.71 6.04
N VAL A 247 5.52 -26.20 5.29
CA VAL A 247 6.54 -25.36 4.65
C VAL A 247 5.92 -24.48 3.55
N ALA A 248 4.98 -25.03 2.76
CA ALA A 248 4.27 -24.28 1.73
C ALA A 248 3.39 -23.18 2.34
N ILE A 249 2.68 -23.49 3.45
CA ILE A 249 1.88 -22.51 4.19
C ILE A 249 2.77 -21.41 4.76
N ALA A 250 3.88 -21.78 5.41
CA ALA A 250 4.83 -20.81 5.96
C ALA A 250 5.44 -19.91 4.88
N LEU A 251 5.73 -20.45 3.69
CA LEU A 251 6.21 -19.69 2.55
C LEU A 251 5.13 -18.71 2.03
N MET A 252 3.88 -19.15 1.90
CA MET A 252 2.76 -18.28 1.52
C MET A 252 2.59 -17.12 2.51
N ILE A 253 2.66 -17.42 3.82
CA ILE A 253 2.63 -16.40 4.88
C ILE A 253 3.81 -15.42 4.74
N SER A 254 5.02 -15.94 4.54
CA SER A 254 6.23 -15.12 4.41
C SER A 254 6.18 -14.19 3.19
N ILE A 255 5.61 -14.64 2.07
CA ILE A 255 5.44 -13.83 0.87
C ILE A 255 4.41 -12.71 1.11
N GLY A 256 3.27 -13.05 1.71
CA GLY A 256 2.24 -12.04 2.01
C GLY A 256 2.74 -10.97 2.97
N ILE A 257 3.42 -11.39 4.04
CA ILE A 257 4.10 -10.50 4.98
C ILE A 257 5.19 -9.68 4.28
N GLY A 258 5.99 -10.29 3.40
CA GLY A 258 7.00 -9.55 2.63
C GLY A 258 6.40 -8.42 1.77
N LEU A 259 5.24 -8.65 1.16
CA LEU A 259 4.55 -7.59 0.40
C LEU A 259 4.00 -6.48 1.29
N HIS A 260 3.59 -6.79 2.52
CA HIS A 260 3.21 -5.79 3.51
C HIS A 260 4.42 -4.96 3.97
N ASN A 261 5.52 -5.62 4.34
CA ASN A 261 6.74 -4.96 4.80
C ASN A 261 7.39 -4.11 3.70
N PHE A 262 7.17 -4.44 2.42
CA PHE A 262 7.50 -3.53 1.32
C PHE A 262 6.74 -2.20 1.43
N GLY A 263 5.44 -2.23 1.72
CA GLY A 263 4.62 -1.04 1.95
C GLY A 263 5.09 -0.22 3.14
N GLU A 264 5.43 -0.86 4.26
CA GLU A 264 6.00 -0.20 5.44
C GLU A 264 7.33 0.50 5.14
N GLY A 265 8.22 -0.20 4.44
CA GLY A 265 9.48 0.38 3.98
C GLY A 265 9.20 1.61 3.13
N LEU A 266 8.26 1.53 2.19
CA LEU A 266 7.87 2.63 1.32
C LEU A 266 7.36 3.84 2.12
N ALA A 267 6.51 3.63 3.12
CA ALA A 267 6.02 4.67 4.01
C ALA A 267 7.18 5.34 4.78
N ILE A 268 8.11 4.56 5.34
CA ILE A 268 9.29 5.11 6.01
C ILE A 268 10.17 5.92 5.05
N GLY A 269 10.44 5.40 3.85
CA GLY A 269 11.22 6.11 2.85
C GLY A 269 10.60 7.45 2.45
N ALA A 270 9.27 7.46 2.27
CA ALA A 270 8.50 8.65 1.96
C ALA A 270 8.51 9.66 3.14
N ALA A 271 8.26 9.20 4.36
CA ALA A 271 8.26 10.04 5.57
C ALA A 271 9.61 10.73 5.81
N VAL A 272 10.71 10.00 5.61
CA VAL A 272 12.07 10.57 5.68
C VAL A 272 12.28 11.60 4.57
N GLY A 273 11.76 11.34 3.36
CA GLY A 273 11.83 12.28 2.23
C GLY A 273 11.00 13.55 2.43
N MET A 274 9.92 13.48 3.21
CA MET A 274 9.12 14.63 3.62
C MET A 274 9.72 15.39 4.81
N GLY A 275 10.83 14.93 5.38
CA GLY A 275 11.47 15.59 6.52
C GLY A 275 10.74 15.41 7.86
N SER A 276 9.69 14.60 7.92
CA SER A 276 8.90 14.43 9.14
C SER A 276 9.60 13.46 10.10
N ILE A 277 10.46 14.01 10.98
CA ILE A 277 11.25 13.23 11.94
C ILE A 277 10.36 12.46 12.92
N ALA A 278 9.32 13.13 13.44
CA ALA A 278 8.39 12.53 14.40
C ALA A 278 7.62 11.38 13.76
N PHE A 279 7.04 11.59 12.57
CA PHE A 279 6.31 10.56 11.83
C PHE A 279 7.23 9.40 11.43
N SER A 280 8.43 9.69 10.91
CA SER A 280 9.41 8.64 10.58
C SER A 280 9.77 7.78 11.80
N THR A 281 9.95 8.41 12.97
CA THR A 281 10.27 7.69 14.22
C THR A 281 9.11 6.84 14.69
N PHE A 282 7.88 7.37 14.63
CA PHE A 282 6.64 6.65 14.93
C PHE A 282 6.53 5.39 14.07
N LEU A 283 6.66 5.54 12.74
CA LEU A 283 6.61 4.42 11.79
C LEU A 283 7.70 3.38 12.08
N ILE A 284 8.96 3.78 12.28
CA ILE A 284 10.05 2.84 12.53
C ILE A 284 9.82 2.02 13.81
N VAL A 285 9.38 2.66 14.89
CA VAL A 285 9.18 1.99 16.18
C VAL A 285 7.92 1.12 16.14
N GLY A 286 6.81 1.67 15.66
CA GLY A 286 5.56 0.95 15.48
C GLY A 286 5.77 -0.29 14.60
N PHE A 287 6.47 -0.10 13.47
CA PHE A 287 6.71 -1.17 12.52
C PHE A 287 7.71 -2.23 13.00
N ALA A 288 8.70 -1.86 13.82
CA ALA A 288 9.56 -2.86 14.43
C ALA A 288 8.82 -3.73 15.47
N LEU A 289 7.88 -3.16 16.22
CA LEU A 289 7.18 -3.87 17.30
C LEU A 289 6.24 -4.94 16.77
N HIS A 290 5.35 -4.60 15.84
CA HIS A 290 4.40 -5.57 15.29
C HIS A 290 5.05 -6.61 14.35
N ASN A 291 6.13 -6.29 13.62
CA ASN A 291 6.89 -7.25 12.81
C ASN A 291 7.54 -8.37 13.63
N THR A 292 7.72 -8.15 14.94
CA THR A 292 8.09 -9.22 15.86
C THR A 292 7.01 -10.30 15.94
N THR A 293 5.74 -9.94 15.81
CA THR A 293 4.61 -10.88 15.90
C THR A 293 4.37 -11.64 14.59
N GLU A 294 4.78 -11.07 13.45
CA GLU A 294 4.74 -11.71 12.14
C GLU A 294 5.61 -12.98 12.05
N GLY A 295 6.76 -12.97 12.72
CA GLY A 295 7.59 -14.18 12.84
C GLY A 295 6.85 -15.33 13.53
N ILE A 296 5.90 -15.06 14.43
CA ILE A 296 5.05 -16.08 15.06
C ILE A 296 4.09 -16.69 14.02
N ALA A 297 3.53 -15.88 13.12
CA ALA A 297 2.67 -16.36 12.03
C ALA A 297 3.40 -17.39 11.14
N ILE A 298 4.66 -17.12 10.83
CA ILE A 298 5.51 -18.01 10.01
C ILE A 298 5.93 -19.26 10.81
N ALA A 299 6.29 -19.09 12.09
CA ALA A 299 6.72 -20.18 12.96
C ALA A 299 5.58 -21.17 13.27
N ALA A 300 4.34 -20.70 13.32
CA ALA A 300 3.15 -21.49 13.64
C ALA A 300 3.01 -22.78 12.79
N PRO A 301 2.88 -22.73 11.46
CA PRO A 301 2.83 -23.95 10.64
C PRO A 301 4.12 -24.77 10.74
N MET A 302 5.29 -24.13 10.81
CA MET A 302 6.59 -24.80 10.94
C MET A 302 6.74 -25.57 12.26
N SER A 303 5.97 -25.23 13.29
CA SER A 303 5.95 -25.93 14.59
C SER A 303 5.49 -27.38 14.49
N LYS A 304 4.66 -27.72 13.49
CA LYS A 304 4.09 -29.06 13.28
C LYS A 304 5.00 -29.99 12.46
N GLY A 305 6.14 -29.48 11.99
CA GLY A 305 7.14 -30.23 11.23
C GLY A 305 8.48 -30.44 11.97
N LYS A 306 9.41 -31.09 11.26
CA LYS A 306 10.82 -31.13 11.68
C LYS A 306 11.39 -29.71 11.66
N LEU A 307 12.28 -29.41 12.62
CA LEU A 307 12.95 -28.12 12.66
C LEU A 307 13.88 -27.99 11.43
N MET A 308 13.66 -26.95 10.62
CA MET A 308 14.46 -26.65 9.42
C MET A 308 14.98 -25.22 9.49
N ILE A 309 16.02 -25.00 10.31
CA ILE A 309 16.53 -23.64 10.63
C ILE A 309 16.85 -22.84 9.37
N GLY A 310 17.53 -23.44 8.39
CA GLY A 310 17.84 -22.74 7.13
C GLY A 310 16.60 -22.31 6.34
N LYS A 311 15.53 -23.10 6.33
CA LYS A 311 14.26 -22.71 5.69
C LYS A 311 13.54 -21.63 6.48
N LEU A 312 13.58 -21.70 7.80
CA LEU A 312 12.98 -20.71 8.69
C LEU A 312 13.66 -19.35 8.53
N ALA A 313 14.99 -19.32 8.48
CA ALA A 313 15.76 -18.12 8.20
C ALA A 313 15.45 -17.58 6.80
N ALA A 314 15.39 -18.43 5.77
CA ALA A 314 15.01 -17.99 4.43
C ALA A 314 13.60 -17.37 4.38
N MET A 315 12.64 -17.96 5.11
CA MET A 315 11.29 -17.41 5.26
C MET A 315 11.30 -16.05 5.97
N GLY A 316 12.07 -15.90 7.04
CA GLY A 316 12.26 -14.60 7.70
C GLY A 316 12.87 -13.55 6.78
N MET A 317 13.81 -13.93 5.90
CA MET A 317 14.35 -13.01 4.89
C MET A 317 13.33 -12.63 3.82
N ILE A 318 12.51 -13.58 3.35
CA ILE A 318 11.43 -13.30 2.38
C ILE A 318 10.41 -12.33 2.97
N ALA A 319 10.11 -12.46 4.27
CA ALA A 319 9.19 -11.58 4.99
C ALA A 319 9.80 -10.21 5.33
N GLY A 320 11.06 -10.15 5.80
CA GLY A 320 11.65 -8.92 6.32
C GLY A 320 12.44 -8.08 5.32
N ALA A 321 13.15 -8.71 4.37
CA ALA A 321 14.01 -7.97 3.42
C ALA A 321 13.26 -7.01 2.49
N PRO A 322 12.00 -7.26 2.08
CA PRO A 322 11.22 -6.31 1.29
C PRO A 322 11.11 -4.91 1.87
N ALA A 323 11.19 -4.73 3.20
CA ALA A 323 11.21 -3.40 3.83
C ALA A 323 12.37 -2.52 3.36
N ILE A 324 13.53 -3.11 3.06
CA ILE A 324 14.68 -2.37 2.50
C ILE A 324 14.34 -1.81 1.12
N PHE A 325 13.75 -2.66 0.26
CA PHE A 325 13.37 -2.26 -1.09
C PHE A 325 12.24 -1.24 -1.07
N GLY A 326 11.29 -1.40 -0.16
CA GLY A 326 10.26 -0.40 0.12
C GLY A 326 10.89 0.96 0.45
N ALA A 327 11.81 1.00 1.42
CA ALA A 327 12.47 2.24 1.85
C ALA A 327 13.25 2.92 0.72
N TRP A 328 13.92 2.15 -0.14
CA TRP A 328 14.55 2.72 -1.33
C TRP A 328 13.55 3.29 -2.33
N VAL A 329 12.45 2.58 -2.60
CA VAL A 329 11.42 3.07 -3.53
C VAL A 329 10.75 4.32 -2.97
N GLY A 330 10.35 4.29 -1.70
CA GLY A 330 9.74 5.43 -1.02
C GLY A 330 10.67 6.64 -0.89
N GLY A 331 11.98 6.42 -0.71
CA GLY A 331 12.95 7.52 -0.56
C GLY A 331 13.48 8.08 -1.88
N PHE A 332 13.63 7.28 -2.93
CA PHE A 332 14.29 7.71 -4.18
C PHE A 332 13.34 7.88 -5.37
N VAL A 333 12.22 7.17 -5.39
CA VAL A 333 11.30 7.12 -6.54
C VAL A 333 9.86 7.27 -6.06
N TYR A 334 9.66 8.18 -5.09
CA TYR A 334 8.34 8.44 -4.54
C TYR A 334 7.37 8.95 -5.61
N SER A 335 6.20 8.35 -5.66
CA SER A 335 5.07 8.82 -6.46
C SER A 335 3.79 8.50 -5.68
N PRO A 336 2.91 9.48 -5.42
CA PRO A 336 1.67 9.26 -4.68
C PRO A 336 0.85 8.08 -5.23
N PHE A 337 0.73 8.00 -6.57
CA PHE A 337 0.01 6.91 -7.24
C PHE A 337 0.61 5.52 -6.94
N THR A 338 1.94 5.41 -7.00
CA THR A 338 2.65 4.17 -6.71
C THR A 338 2.57 3.80 -5.23
N SER A 339 2.64 4.78 -4.33
CA SER A 339 2.49 4.60 -2.89
C SER A 339 1.12 4.03 -2.53
N VAL A 340 0.04 4.64 -3.04
CA VAL A 340 -1.34 4.17 -2.85
C VAL A 340 -1.48 2.71 -3.29
N ILE A 341 -0.92 2.35 -4.45
CA ILE A 341 -0.97 0.97 -4.96
C ILE A 341 -0.22 0.01 -4.04
N PHE A 342 1.01 0.32 -3.62
CA PHE A 342 1.82 -0.61 -2.83
C PHE A 342 1.30 -0.79 -1.40
N LEU A 343 0.83 0.28 -0.75
CA LEU A 343 0.16 0.19 0.55
C LEU A 343 -1.10 -0.70 0.46
N SER A 344 -1.91 -0.49 -0.58
CA SER A 344 -3.09 -1.30 -0.86
C SER A 344 -2.76 -2.77 -1.15
N ILE A 345 -1.67 -3.03 -1.89
CA ILE A 345 -1.16 -4.39 -2.13
C ILE A 345 -0.78 -5.05 -0.80
N GLY A 346 -0.09 -4.32 0.08
CA GLY A 346 0.28 -4.76 1.42
C GLY A 346 -0.95 -5.16 2.25
N ALA A 347 -1.97 -4.30 2.33
CA ALA A 347 -3.22 -4.61 3.02
C ALA A 347 -3.91 -5.87 2.45
N GLY A 348 -4.02 -5.98 1.11
CA GLY A 348 -4.56 -7.17 0.45
C GLY A 348 -3.77 -8.45 0.76
N ALA A 349 -2.44 -8.34 0.86
CA ALA A 349 -1.56 -9.44 1.25
C ALA A 349 -1.80 -9.88 2.70
N ILE A 350 -1.98 -8.94 3.64
CA ILE A 350 -2.31 -9.26 5.02
C ILE A 350 -3.67 -9.96 5.13
N PHE A 351 -4.71 -9.48 4.44
CA PHE A 351 -6.00 -10.18 4.41
C PHE A 351 -5.84 -11.64 3.95
N GLN A 352 -5.00 -11.88 2.95
CA GLN A 352 -4.70 -13.23 2.51
C GLN A 352 -4.01 -14.03 3.63
N VAL A 353 -3.03 -13.45 4.32
CA VAL A 353 -2.32 -14.12 5.43
C VAL A 353 -3.28 -14.48 6.56
N ILE A 354 -4.18 -13.58 6.95
CA ILE A 354 -5.21 -13.82 7.97
C ILE A 354 -6.06 -15.03 7.58
N ILE A 355 -6.56 -15.09 6.33
CA ILE A 355 -7.36 -16.22 5.86
C ILE A 355 -6.58 -17.53 5.94
N VAL A 356 -5.29 -17.52 5.58
CA VAL A 356 -4.44 -18.71 5.67
C VAL A 356 -4.24 -19.16 7.12
N LEU A 357 -3.98 -18.23 8.03
CA LEU A 357 -3.84 -18.52 9.46
C LEU A 357 -5.13 -19.07 10.05
N MET A 358 -6.28 -18.49 9.70
CA MET A 358 -7.59 -18.95 10.18
C MET A 358 -7.96 -20.32 9.62
N LYS A 359 -7.62 -20.61 8.36
CA LYS A 359 -7.77 -21.97 7.79
C LYS A 359 -6.86 -22.96 8.50
N TRP A 360 -5.59 -22.62 8.71
CA TRP A 360 -4.63 -23.46 9.42
C TRP A 360 -5.10 -23.76 10.85
N LEU A 361 -5.58 -22.74 11.57
CA LEU A 361 -6.15 -22.86 12.90
C LEU A 361 -7.37 -23.80 12.92
N ARG A 362 -8.25 -23.69 11.92
CA ARG A 362 -9.43 -24.54 11.78
C ARG A 362 -9.05 -26.01 11.52
N GLU A 363 -8.02 -26.25 10.71
CA GLU A 363 -7.55 -27.61 10.38
C GLU A 363 -6.86 -28.30 11.56
N GLU A 364 -6.06 -27.58 12.35
CA GLU A 364 -5.39 -28.10 13.56
C GLU A 364 -6.36 -28.21 14.77
N GLY A 365 -7.42 -27.40 14.76
CA GLY A 365 -8.46 -27.38 15.79
C GLY A 365 -9.54 -28.46 15.64
N ASP A 366 -10.63 -28.32 16.39
CA ASP A 366 -11.79 -29.22 16.28
C ASP A 366 -12.75 -28.72 15.18
N ARG A 367 -12.20 -28.08 14.13
CA ARG A 367 -12.91 -27.39 13.04
C ARG A 367 -13.84 -26.25 13.47
N ASN A 368 -13.77 -25.85 14.74
CA ASN A 368 -14.52 -24.75 15.31
C ASN A 368 -13.61 -23.55 15.63
N LEU A 369 -13.96 -22.38 15.10
CA LEU A 369 -13.26 -21.11 15.37
C LEU A 369 -13.86 -20.33 16.54
N SER A 370 -15.04 -20.74 17.07
CA SER A 370 -15.73 -20.03 18.16
C SER A 370 -15.22 -20.37 19.56
N SER A 371 -14.02 -20.93 19.69
CA SER A 371 -13.43 -21.20 21.01
C SER A 371 -13.04 -19.91 21.73
N ALA A 372 -13.16 -19.88 23.06
CA ALA A 372 -12.77 -18.74 23.88
C ALA A 372 -11.32 -18.31 23.64
N SER A 373 -10.39 -19.25 23.40
CA SER A 373 -8.99 -18.95 23.09
C SER A 373 -8.83 -18.18 21.78
N VAL A 374 -9.59 -18.52 20.74
CA VAL A 374 -9.51 -17.83 19.44
C VAL A 374 -10.13 -16.45 19.55
N ALA A 375 -11.33 -16.34 20.12
CA ALA A 375 -12.01 -15.06 20.27
C ALA A 375 -11.22 -14.08 21.16
N SER A 376 -10.72 -14.54 22.32
CA SER A 376 -9.89 -13.71 23.19
C SER A 376 -8.54 -13.36 22.58
N GLY A 377 -7.89 -14.30 21.88
CA GLY A 377 -6.64 -14.03 21.18
C GLY A 377 -6.82 -12.91 20.17
N PHE A 378 -7.81 -13.06 19.29
CA PHE A 378 -8.12 -12.06 18.25
C PHE A 378 -8.42 -10.68 18.84
N ALA A 379 -9.30 -10.62 19.86
CA ALA A 379 -9.65 -9.37 20.52
C ALA A 379 -8.45 -8.71 21.23
N VAL A 380 -7.62 -9.50 21.91
CA VAL A 380 -6.39 -9.00 22.54
C VAL A 380 -5.40 -8.51 21.50
N GLY A 381 -5.27 -9.20 20.36
CA GLY A 381 -4.46 -8.72 19.24
C GLY A 381 -4.90 -7.33 18.77
N MET A 382 -6.18 -7.16 18.44
CA MET A 382 -6.72 -5.84 18.05
C MET A 382 -6.48 -4.78 19.15
N LEU A 383 -6.71 -5.13 20.42
CA LEU A 383 -6.51 -4.21 21.55
C LEU A 383 -5.05 -3.81 21.72
N VAL A 384 -4.10 -4.73 21.55
CA VAL A 384 -2.67 -4.44 21.64
C VAL A 384 -2.25 -3.44 20.57
N MET A 385 -2.69 -3.63 19.31
CA MET A 385 -2.37 -2.67 18.26
C MET A 385 -3.02 -1.31 18.51
N TYR A 386 -4.28 -1.28 18.91
CA TYR A 386 -4.98 -0.04 19.25
C TYR A 386 -4.31 0.73 20.40
N LEU A 387 -3.83 0.03 21.43
CA LEU A 387 -3.07 0.68 22.50
C LEU A 387 -1.70 1.15 22.03
N THR A 388 -1.08 0.42 21.11
CA THR A 388 0.22 0.80 20.53
C THR A 388 0.09 2.08 19.70
N SER A 389 -0.99 2.21 18.91
CA SER A 389 -1.26 3.41 18.09
C SER A 389 -1.61 4.66 18.90
N ILE A 390 -1.81 4.54 20.22
CA ILE A 390 -2.01 5.69 21.13
C ILE A 390 -0.71 6.08 21.83
N LEU A 391 0.18 5.12 22.06
CA LEU A 391 1.36 5.27 22.93
C LEU A 391 2.63 5.63 22.17
N VAL A 392 2.75 5.12 20.95
CA VAL A 392 3.73 5.57 19.97
C VAL A 392 3.06 6.72 19.24
#